data_AF-A0A170YYU2-F1
#
_entry.id   AF-A0A170YYU2-F1
#
_cell.length_a   1.000
_cell.length_b   1.000
_cell.length_c   1.000
_cell.angle_alpha   90.00
_cell.angle_beta   90.00
_cell.angle_gamma   90.00
#
_symmetry.space_group_name_H-M   'P 1'
#
loop_
_entity.id
_entity.type
_entity.pdbx_description
1 polymer ?
#
loop_
_entity_poly.entity_id
_entity_poly.type
_entity_poly.pdbx_seq_one_letter_code
_entity_poly.pdbx_strand_id
1 'polypeptide(L)'
;MRFFAFIFLSILFPLALFAQEATSSAGGNISGKGGSVSYTLGQVSYTSISVSDIIFGEGVQQAFDKTSGIIIPGETSSSDLTIDCVVFPNPTTNYVTLTIKNSNYNDLKYLLYDSSKKLITQNDIQTANTIVSLVDLPTGTYLLTVMNPKKNILRIVKIIKDYIQQ
;
A
#
# COMPACT_ATOMS: atom_id res chain seq x y z
N MET A 1 16.21 52.33 -1.20
CA MET A 1 15.29 52.07 -0.06
C MET A 1 14.27 50.97 -0.33
N ARG A 2 13.76 50.80 -1.56
CA ARG A 2 12.80 49.72 -1.89
C ARG A 2 13.36 48.28 -1.77
N PHE A 3 14.64 48.06 -2.10
CA PHE A 3 15.27 46.72 -2.03
C PHE A 3 15.49 46.23 -0.58
N PHE A 4 15.82 47.12 0.35
CA PHE A 4 15.95 46.79 1.77
C PHE A 4 14.61 46.42 2.41
N ALA A 5 13.49 47.00 1.93
CA ALA A 5 12.16 46.67 2.42
C ALA A 5 11.73 45.24 2.04
N PHE A 6 12.13 44.75 0.86
CA PHE A 6 11.85 43.36 0.45
C PHE A 6 12.66 42.33 1.23
N ILE A 7 13.91 42.64 1.57
CA ILE A 7 14.75 41.77 2.42
C ILE A 7 14.19 41.71 3.84
N PHE A 8 13.74 42.84 4.39
CA PHE A 8 13.12 42.88 5.72
C PHE A 8 11.81 42.08 5.77
N LEU A 9 10.97 42.16 4.73
CA LEU A 9 9.71 41.42 4.65
C LEU A 9 9.91 39.89 4.52
N SER A 10 10.98 39.45 3.86
CA SER A 10 11.29 38.02 3.69
C SER A 10 11.87 37.35 4.94
N ILE A 11 12.47 38.14 5.86
CA ILE A 11 13.07 37.62 7.11
C ILE A 11 12.02 37.44 8.22
N LEU A 12 10.89 38.15 8.16
CA LEU A 12 9.79 38.02 9.12
C LEU A 12 8.81 36.87 8.81
N PHE A 13 8.94 36.17 7.68
CA PHE A 13 7.95 35.19 7.22
C PHE A 13 8.02 33.76 7.83
N PRO A 14 9.11 33.25 8.45
CA PRO A 14 9.11 31.86 8.92
C PRO A 14 8.65 31.63 10.37
N LEU A 15 8.07 32.61 11.08
CA LEU A 15 7.69 32.44 12.50
C LEU A 15 6.39 31.66 12.75
N ALA A 16 5.72 31.15 11.71
CA ALA A 16 4.47 30.40 11.81
C ALA A 16 4.52 29.05 11.08
N LEU A 17 5.61 28.30 11.25
CA LEU A 17 5.66 26.89 10.88
C LEU A 17 4.92 26.07 11.95
N PHE A 18 3.60 25.98 11.85
CA PHE A 18 2.86 24.95 12.56
C PHE A 18 3.16 23.60 11.90
N ALA A 19 4.02 22.80 12.53
CA ALA A 19 4.02 21.37 12.25
C ALA A 19 2.66 20.81 12.69
N GLN A 20 2.08 19.94 11.87
CA GLN A 20 0.83 19.24 12.16
C GLN A 20 0.99 18.39 13.44
N GLU A 21 0.60 18.95 14.59
CA GLU A 21 0.49 18.21 15.84
C GLU A 21 -0.82 17.41 15.83
N ALA A 22 -0.70 16.08 15.82
CA ALA A 22 -1.82 15.23 16.19
C ALA A 22 -2.07 15.43 17.69
N THR A 23 -3.25 15.93 18.05
CA THR A 23 -3.65 16.15 19.45
C THR A 23 -3.87 14.83 20.17
N SER A 24 -2.78 14.20 20.64
CA SER A 24 -2.87 13.02 21.50
C SER A 24 -3.46 13.42 22.86
N SER A 25 -4.64 12.90 23.22
CA SER A 25 -5.23 13.10 24.56
C SER A 25 -4.46 12.36 25.65
N ALA A 26 -3.69 11.32 25.31
CA ALA A 26 -2.73 10.61 26.16
C ALA A 26 -1.73 9.79 25.31
N GLY A 27 -0.52 9.54 25.79
CA GLY A 27 0.45 8.69 25.10
C GLY A 27 1.57 8.25 26.06
N GLY A 28 2.36 7.25 25.66
CA GLY A 28 3.40 6.72 26.53
C GLY A 28 4.40 5.81 25.81
N ASN A 29 5.54 5.60 26.47
CA ASN A 29 6.57 4.67 26.04
C ASN A 29 6.64 3.52 27.05
N ILE A 30 6.56 2.29 26.56
CA ILE A 30 6.78 1.09 27.36
C ILE A 30 8.11 0.49 26.88
N SER A 31 9.08 0.34 27.79
CA SER A 31 10.35 -0.32 27.49
C SER A 31 10.50 -1.59 28.32
N GLY A 32 10.94 -2.67 27.67
CA GLY A 32 11.24 -3.95 28.30
C GLY A 32 12.50 -4.58 27.71
N LYS A 33 12.93 -5.72 28.26
CA LYS A 33 14.13 -6.45 27.79
C LYS A 33 14.07 -6.89 26.32
N GLY A 34 12.90 -6.81 25.67
CA GLY A 34 12.68 -7.15 24.26
C GLY A 34 12.42 -5.95 23.34
N GLY A 35 12.60 -4.69 23.80
CA GLY A 35 12.45 -3.49 22.98
C GLY A 35 11.56 -2.42 23.62
N SER A 36 11.36 -1.31 22.89
CA SER A 36 10.51 -0.18 23.30
C SER A 36 9.33 -0.01 22.34
N VAL A 37 8.14 0.22 22.89
CA VAL A 37 6.91 0.50 22.14
C VAL A 37 6.36 1.84 22.58
N SER A 38 6.09 2.73 21.63
CA SER A 38 5.42 4.00 21.86
C SER A 38 3.97 3.91 21.39
N TYR A 39 3.03 4.44 22.18
CA TYR A 39 1.62 4.49 21.81
C TYR A 39 1.01 5.87 22.08
N THR A 40 -0.02 6.19 21.29
CA THR A 40 -0.68 7.49 21.22
C THR A 40 -2.20 7.25 21.20
N LEU A 41 -2.94 7.89 22.11
CA LEU A 41 -4.39 7.89 22.22
C LEU A 41 -4.85 9.34 22.06
N GLY A 42 -5.74 9.64 21.11
CA GLY A 42 -6.19 11.03 20.94
C GLY A 42 -6.91 11.38 19.65
N GLN A 43 -7.97 10.66 19.32
CA GLN A 43 -8.97 11.25 18.44
C GLN A 43 -9.95 12.05 19.30
N VAL A 44 -9.85 13.38 19.27
CA VAL A 44 -10.66 14.27 20.13
C VAL A 44 -12.06 14.55 19.55
N SER A 45 -12.32 14.17 18.28
CA SER A 45 -13.64 14.26 17.66
C SER A 45 -13.90 13.06 16.74
N TYR A 46 -15.01 12.37 16.98
CA TYR A 46 -15.63 11.43 16.07
C TYR A 46 -17.15 11.65 16.15
N THR A 47 -17.70 12.29 15.13
CA THR A 47 -19.14 12.33 14.88
C THR A 47 -19.41 11.41 13.71
N SER A 48 -20.25 10.40 13.92
CA SER A 48 -20.80 9.58 12.84
C SER A 48 -22.23 10.04 12.55
N ILE A 49 -22.46 10.63 11.39
CA ILE A 49 -23.82 10.87 10.91
C ILE A 49 -24.20 9.68 10.03
N SER A 50 -25.14 8.87 10.50
CA SER A 50 -25.72 7.77 9.72
C SER A 50 -26.95 8.27 8.99
N VAL A 51 -26.91 8.26 7.66
CA VAL A 51 -28.10 8.39 6.82
C VAL A 51 -28.17 7.15 5.94
N SER A 52 -29.11 6.26 6.21
CA SER A 52 -29.24 4.94 5.56
C SER A 52 -27.98 4.05 5.75
N ASP A 53 -27.62 3.21 4.76
CA ASP A 53 -26.41 2.35 4.75
C ASP A 53 -25.08 3.12 4.65
N ILE A 54 -25.10 4.45 4.72
CA ILE A 54 -23.91 5.29 4.55
C ILE A 54 -23.56 5.95 5.88
N ILE A 55 -22.36 5.63 6.37
CA ILE A 55 -21.80 6.20 7.59
C ILE A 55 -20.76 7.25 7.18
N PHE A 56 -21.02 8.52 7.50
CA PHE A 56 -20.06 9.61 7.35
C PHE A 56 -19.39 9.84 8.71
N GLY A 57 -18.09 9.55 8.81
CA GLY A 57 -17.30 9.79 10.01
C GLY A 57 -16.40 11.01 9.86
N GLU A 58 -16.51 11.96 10.77
CA GLU A 58 -15.52 13.03 10.94
C GLU A 58 -14.27 12.49 11.67
N GLY A 59 -13.08 12.84 11.19
CA GLY A 59 -11.81 12.38 11.75
C GLY A 59 -10.69 12.29 10.73
N VAL A 60 -9.52 11.79 11.16
CA VAL A 60 -8.41 11.48 10.24
C VAL A 60 -8.83 10.29 9.38
N GLN A 61 -9.12 10.55 8.10
CA GLN A 61 -9.36 9.50 7.14
C GLN A 61 -8.04 8.81 6.81
N GLN A 62 -7.80 7.64 7.41
CA GLN A 62 -6.76 6.76 6.92
C GLN A 62 -7.27 6.10 5.64
N ALA A 63 -6.50 6.23 4.56
CA ALA A 63 -6.81 5.53 3.32
C ALA A 63 -6.77 4.02 3.61
N PHE A 64 -7.94 3.38 3.63
CA PHE A 64 -8.03 1.94 3.73
C PHE A 64 -7.58 1.36 2.39
N ASP A 65 -6.30 0.99 2.33
CA ASP A 65 -5.66 0.46 1.13
C ASP A 65 -6.11 -0.99 0.93
N LYS A 66 -7.36 -1.20 0.51
CA LYS A 66 -7.92 -2.50 0.14
C LYS A 66 -7.34 -2.91 -1.21
N THR A 67 -6.02 -3.06 -1.32
CA THR A 67 -5.36 -3.53 -2.55
C THR A 67 -5.75 -4.97 -2.89
N SER A 68 -6.51 -5.66 -2.04
CA SER A 68 -7.31 -6.83 -2.41
C SER A 68 -8.57 -6.43 -3.21
N GLY A 69 -8.41 -5.70 -4.32
CA GLY A 69 -9.54 -5.26 -5.16
C GLY A 69 -9.36 -3.87 -5.75
N ILE A 70 -8.28 -3.62 -6.49
CA ILE A 70 -8.25 -2.48 -7.41
C ILE A 70 -9.33 -2.71 -8.48
N ILE A 71 -10.41 -1.95 -8.38
CA ILE A 71 -11.38 -1.76 -9.46
C ILE A 71 -10.82 -0.61 -10.29
N ILE A 72 -10.47 -0.89 -11.53
CA ILE A 72 -10.06 0.12 -12.50
C ILE A 72 -11.32 0.96 -12.82
N PRO A 73 -11.31 2.30 -12.69
CA PRO A 73 -12.47 3.12 -13.04
C PRO A 73 -12.71 3.02 -14.55
N GLY A 74 -13.85 2.45 -14.96
CA GLY A 74 -14.23 2.32 -16.36
C GLY A 74 -14.61 0.91 -16.82
N GLU A 75 -14.41 -0.11 -15.99
CA GLU A 75 -15.01 -1.43 -16.21
C GLU A 75 -16.11 -1.67 -15.19
N THR A 76 -17.28 -2.03 -15.72
CA THR A 76 -18.45 -2.50 -15.00
C THR A 76 -18.02 -3.34 -13.82
N SER A 77 -18.51 -2.99 -12.63
CA SER A 77 -18.49 -3.79 -11.41
C SER A 77 -18.59 -5.29 -11.74
N SER A 78 -17.43 -5.95 -11.81
CA SER A 78 -17.34 -7.36 -12.09
C SER A 78 -16.92 -8.04 -10.81
N SER A 79 -17.84 -8.81 -10.26
CA SER A 79 -17.61 -9.88 -9.31
C SER A 79 -16.70 -11.00 -9.87
N ASP A 80 -15.87 -10.73 -10.88
CA ASP A 80 -15.18 -11.69 -11.75
C ASP A 80 -13.63 -11.62 -11.65
N LEU A 81 -13.07 -10.89 -10.67
CA LEU A 81 -11.64 -11.01 -10.28
C LEU A 81 -11.39 -12.31 -9.48
N THR A 82 -11.93 -13.43 -9.98
CA THR A 82 -12.20 -14.68 -9.25
C THR A 82 -11.11 -15.73 -9.45
N ILE A 83 -9.85 -15.35 -9.24
CA ILE A 83 -8.84 -16.36 -8.93
C ILE A 83 -8.47 -16.27 -7.46
N ASP A 84 -8.66 -17.36 -6.74
CA ASP A 84 -8.19 -17.48 -5.37
C ASP A 84 -6.67 -17.72 -5.43
N CYS A 85 -5.89 -16.74 -5.03
CA CYS A 85 -4.44 -16.87 -4.97
C CYS A 85 -3.85 -16.13 -3.78
N VAL A 86 -2.70 -16.62 -3.32
CA VAL A 86 -1.98 -16.09 -2.17
C VAL A 86 -0.53 -15.86 -2.57
N VAL A 87 0.05 -14.78 -2.08
CA VAL A 87 1.47 -14.45 -2.29
C VAL A 87 2.15 -14.36 -0.93
N PHE A 88 3.18 -15.16 -0.71
CA PHE A 88 3.93 -15.20 0.55
C PHE A 88 5.41 -15.55 0.33
N PRO A 89 6.33 -15.16 1.23
CA PRO A 89 6.11 -14.19 2.30
C PRO A 89 5.89 -12.77 1.73
N ASN A 90 5.13 -11.94 2.44
CA ASN A 90 4.94 -10.54 2.12
C ASN A 90 4.77 -9.77 3.43
N PRO A 91 5.74 -8.95 3.89
CA PRO A 91 6.95 -8.52 3.19
C PRO A 91 7.95 -9.63 2.82
N THR A 92 8.85 -9.35 1.88
CA THR A 92 9.91 -10.27 1.43
C THR A 92 11.25 -9.56 1.27
N THR A 93 12.34 -10.32 1.12
CA THR A 93 13.67 -9.83 0.79
C THR A 93 14.05 -10.19 -0.65
N ASN A 94 13.88 -11.47 -1.02
CA ASN A 94 14.46 -12.00 -2.25
C ASN A 94 13.45 -12.61 -3.22
N TYR A 95 12.36 -13.21 -2.72
CA TYR A 95 11.39 -13.90 -3.56
C TYR A 95 10.03 -14.00 -2.88
N VAL A 96 8.98 -14.14 -3.68
CA VAL A 96 7.67 -14.55 -3.20
C VAL A 96 7.21 -15.81 -3.92
N THR A 97 6.39 -16.60 -3.26
CA THR A 97 5.65 -17.71 -3.84
C THR A 97 4.23 -17.25 -4.13
N LEU A 98 3.88 -17.20 -5.41
CA LEU A 98 2.50 -17.07 -5.88
C LEU A 98 1.87 -18.46 -5.90
N THR A 99 0.87 -18.67 -5.05
CA THR A 99 0.09 -19.90 -4.95
C THR A 99 -1.31 -19.69 -5.49
N ILE A 100 -1.71 -20.43 -6.52
CA ILE A 100 -3.08 -20.46 -7.02
C ILE A 100 -3.86 -21.57 -6.31
N LYS A 101 -4.96 -21.20 -5.66
CA LYS A 101 -5.86 -22.09 -4.94
C LYS A 101 -7.10 -22.42 -5.78
N ASN A 102 -7.46 -23.69 -5.78
CA ASN A 102 -8.73 -24.22 -6.28
C ASN A 102 -9.16 -23.71 -7.69
N SER A 103 -8.20 -23.31 -8.52
CA SER A 103 -8.42 -22.72 -9.85
C SER A 103 -7.40 -23.28 -10.84
N ASN A 104 -7.80 -23.44 -12.10
CA ASN A 104 -6.88 -23.88 -13.15
C ASN A 104 -5.88 -22.76 -13.46
N TYR A 105 -4.59 -23.08 -13.42
CA TYR A 105 -3.50 -22.14 -13.71
C TYR A 105 -3.01 -22.20 -15.16
N ASN A 106 -3.55 -23.09 -15.98
CA ASN A 106 -3.16 -23.24 -17.38
C ASN A 106 -3.32 -21.92 -18.14
N ASP A 107 -2.29 -21.59 -18.92
CA ASP A 107 -2.19 -20.41 -19.77
C ASP A 107 -2.30 -19.05 -19.05
N LEU A 108 -2.24 -19.04 -17.71
CA LEU A 108 -2.16 -17.80 -16.95
C LEU A 108 -0.74 -17.24 -17.02
N LYS A 109 -0.67 -15.90 -16.97
CA LYS A 109 0.60 -15.18 -16.90
C LYS A 109 0.62 -14.32 -15.65
N TYR A 110 1.80 -14.13 -15.08
CA TYR A 110 2.03 -13.10 -14.08
C TYR A 110 2.92 -11.99 -14.64
N LEU A 111 2.61 -10.76 -14.27
CA LEU A 111 3.36 -9.55 -14.61
C LEU A 111 3.77 -8.86 -13.31
N LEU A 112 5.04 -8.49 -13.21
CA LEU A 112 5.58 -7.74 -12.08
C LEU A 112 5.86 -6.31 -12.52
N TYR A 113 5.31 -5.35 -11.78
CA TYR A 113 5.51 -3.91 -12.00
C TYR A 113 6.21 -3.25 -10.81
N ASP A 114 6.99 -2.22 -11.07
CA ASP A 114 7.51 -1.33 -10.02
C ASP A 114 6.43 -0.33 -9.52
N SER A 115 6.78 0.48 -8.54
CA SER A 115 5.91 1.54 -7.99
C SER A 115 5.51 2.60 -9.01
N SER A 116 6.26 2.73 -10.11
CA SER A 116 6.00 3.65 -11.22
C SER A 116 5.17 3.00 -12.33
N LYS A 117 4.67 1.76 -12.12
CA LYS A 117 3.93 0.95 -13.10
C LYS A 117 4.75 0.53 -14.32
N LYS A 118 6.08 0.55 -14.23
CA LYS A 118 6.96 0.00 -15.28
C LYS A 118 6.97 -1.53 -15.16
N LEU A 119 6.77 -2.21 -16.29
CA LEU A 119 6.88 -3.67 -16.36
C LEU A 119 8.33 -4.12 -16.14
N ILE A 120 8.54 -4.97 -15.16
CA ILE A 120 9.85 -5.57 -14.81
C ILE A 120 9.96 -6.96 -15.41
N THR A 121 8.92 -7.78 -15.26
CA THR A 121 8.95 -9.20 -15.62
C THR A 121 7.57 -9.66 -16.06
N GLN A 122 7.52 -10.57 -17.03
CA GLN A 122 6.30 -11.21 -17.52
C GLN A 122 6.59 -12.66 -17.88
N ASN A 123 5.96 -13.60 -17.18
CA ASN A 123 6.17 -15.04 -17.40
C ASN A 123 4.85 -15.82 -17.32
N ASP A 124 4.85 -17.02 -17.92
CA ASP A 124 3.77 -17.99 -17.79
C ASP A 124 3.78 -18.68 -16.42
N ILE A 125 2.59 -18.96 -15.89
CA ILE A 125 2.41 -19.73 -14.65
C ILE A 125 2.35 -21.21 -15.02
N GLN A 126 3.47 -21.89 -14.82
CA GLN A 126 3.61 -23.32 -15.18
C GLN A 126 3.20 -24.27 -14.04
N THR A 127 3.21 -23.78 -12.81
CA THR A 127 2.88 -24.58 -11.62
C THR A 127 2.01 -23.78 -10.67
N ALA A 128 1.19 -24.49 -9.87
CA ALA A 128 0.34 -23.85 -8.87
C ALA A 128 1.14 -23.00 -7.87
N ASN A 129 2.39 -23.38 -7.58
CA ASN A 129 3.31 -22.66 -6.69
C ASN A 129 4.46 -22.07 -7.52
N THR A 130 4.27 -20.85 -8.02
CA THR A 130 5.27 -20.17 -8.84
C THR A 130 6.15 -19.26 -8.01
N ILE A 131 7.47 -19.40 -8.13
CA ILE A 131 8.45 -18.53 -7.49
C ILE A 131 8.66 -17.30 -8.35
N VAL A 132 8.45 -16.12 -7.77
CA VAL A 132 8.76 -14.83 -8.38
C VAL A 132 9.99 -14.28 -7.69
N SER A 133 11.09 -14.13 -8.44
CA SER A 133 12.33 -13.56 -7.93
C SER A 133 12.24 -12.04 -7.87
N LEU A 134 12.71 -11.47 -6.76
CA LEU A 134 12.91 -10.04 -6.56
C LEU A 134 14.37 -9.73 -6.20
N VAL A 135 15.31 -10.70 -6.30
CA VAL A 135 16.70 -10.59 -5.80
C VAL A 135 17.38 -9.31 -6.29
N ASP A 136 17.35 -9.04 -7.59
CA ASP A 136 18.06 -7.93 -8.23
C ASP A 136 17.28 -6.59 -8.21
N LEU A 137 16.13 -6.56 -7.53
CA LEU A 137 15.28 -5.38 -7.44
C LEU A 137 15.59 -4.57 -6.17
N PRO A 138 15.53 -3.23 -6.18
CA PRO A 138 15.72 -2.44 -4.96
C PRO A 138 14.59 -2.68 -3.94
N THR A 139 14.80 -2.30 -2.68
CA THR A 139 13.71 -2.26 -1.70
C THR A 139 12.63 -1.29 -2.12
N GLY A 140 11.38 -1.66 -1.92
CA GLY A 140 10.24 -0.87 -2.37
C GLY A 140 8.98 -1.71 -2.54
N THR A 141 7.99 -1.08 -3.16
CA THR A 141 6.69 -1.69 -3.43
C THR A 141 6.59 -2.14 -4.89
N TYR A 142 6.07 -3.34 -5.09
CA TYR A 142 5.85 -3.95 -6.40
C TYR A 142 4.40 -4.41 -6.54
N LEU A 143 3.91 -4.46 -7.77
CA LEU A 143 2.57 -4.98 -8.08
C LEU A 143 2.72 -6.24 -8.91
N LEU A 144 2.21 -7.35 -8.40
CA LEU A 144 2.11 -8.62 -9.11
C LEU A 144 0.69 -8.78 -9.65
N THR A 145 0.55 -8.81 -10.96
CA THR A 145 -0.72 -8.94 -11.67
C THR A 145 -0.81 -10.32 -12.29
N VAL A 146 -1.91 -11.03 -12.06
CA VAL A 146 -2.22 -12.30 -12.72
C VAL A 146 -3.26 -12.04 -13.80
N MET A 147 -3.03 -12.56 -15.01
CA MET A 147 -3.91 -12.35 -16.17
C MET A 147 -4.15 -13.63 -16.94
N ASN A 148 -5.30 -13.68 -17.63
CA ASN A 148 -5.67 -14.78 -18.51
C ASN A 148 -5.13 -14.57 -19.95
N PRO A 149 -5.26 -15.58 -20.86
CA PRO A 149 -4.84 -15.46 -22.26
C PRO A 149 -5.53 -14.35 -23.05
N LYS A 150 -6.75 -13.99 -22.66
CA LYS A 150 -7.54 -12.89 -23.26
C LYS A 150 -7.09 -11.50 -22.78
N LYS A 151 -6.04 -11.45 -21.95
CA LYS A 151 -5.48 -10.26 -21.31
C LYS A 151 -6.35 -9.60 -20.26
N ASN A 152 -7.35 -10.31 -19.73
CA ASN A 152 -8.11 -9.82 -18.59
C ASN A 152 -7.30 -10.00 -17.32
N ILE A 153 -7.28 -8.96 -16.48
CA ILE A 153 -6.67 -9.02 -15.16
C ILE A 153 -7.58 -9.83 -14.25
N LEU A 154 -7.03 -10.84 -13.59
CA LEU A 154 -7.75 -11.71 -12.65
C LEU A 154 -7.46 -11.34 -11.20
N ARG A 155 -6.22 -10.88 -10.91
CA ARG A 155 -5.79 -10.50 -9.57
C ARG A 155 -4.64 -9.51 -9.64
N ILE A 156 -4.59 -8.60 -8.67
CA ILE A 156 -3.44 -7.74 -8.40
C ILE A 156 -3.06 -7.94 -6.93
N VAL A 157 -1.78 -8.10 -6.65
CA VAL A 157 -1.23 -8.25 -5.30
C VAL A 157 -0.07 -7.28 -5.10
N LYS A 158 -0.11 -6.51 -4.02
CA LYS A 158 1.00 -5.63 -3.61
C LYS A 158 2.05 -6.44 -2.87
N ILE A 159 3.30 -6.37 -3.32
CA ILE A 159 4.46 -7.00 -2.66
C ILE A 159 5.34 -5.90 -2.07
N ILE A 160 5.73 -6.07 -0.81
CA ILE A 160 6.65 -5.18 -0.11
C ILE A 160 8.00 -5.88 -0.03
N LYS A 161 9.03 -5.31 -0.67
CA LYS A 161 10.42 -5.77 -0.54
C LYS A 161 11.17 -4.88 0.44
N ASP A 162 11.72 -5.48 1.49
CA ASP A 162 12.51 -4.82 2.53
C ASP A 162 13.85 -5.52 2.78
N TYR A 163 14.73 -4.87 3.54
CA TYR A 163 15.95 -5.47 4.08
C TYR A 163 15.64 -6.29 5.33
N ILE A 164 16.47 -7.29 5.64
CA ILE A 164 16.40 -8.00 6.93
C ILE A 164 16.76 -6.99 8.04
N GLN A 165 15.83 -6.71 8.95
CA GLN A 165 16.14 -6.10 10.24
C GLN A 165 16.87 -7.17 11.06
N GLN A 166 18.18 -7.00 11.30
CA GLN A 166 18.96 -7.85 12.22
C GLN A 166 18.76 -7.39 13.66
#